data_AF-A0A2D7FE06-F1
#
_entry.id   AF-A0A2D7FE06-F1
#
_cell.length_a   1.000
_cell.length_b   1.000
_cell.length_c   1.000
_cell.angle_alpha   90.00
_cell.angle_beta   90.00
_cell.angle_gamma   90.00
#
_symmetry.space_group_name_H-M   'P 1'
#
loop_
_entity.id
_entity.type
_entity.pdbx_description
1 polymer ?
#
loop_
_entity_poly.entity_id
_entity_poly.type
_entity_poly.pdbx_seq_one_letter_code
_entity_poly.pdbx_strand_id
1 'polypeptide(L)'
;MEGVQCILLDVRPPDGDGIDILQKLIDRAVAARTIIMTGHGDVPMAVKAMRIGASDFVEKPFEPDQMLQAIENAISQYQAATQSQNSRAEAQERLSRLTPRETDVMRQLVLGRPNKIIAHELDLSPRTVEVHRARVMEKTQSKSLSDLVRLAIAAETDWPAGRSEAISQGCRWQSTALLSTPVRSFPK
;
A
#
# COMPACT_ATOMS: atom_id res chain seq x y z
N MET A 1 -4.66 -1.85 -17.99
CA MET A 1 -5.14 -0.51 -18.38
C MET A 1 -3.93 0.31 -18.77
N GLU A 2 -3.88 0.78 -20.01
CA GLU A 2 -2.86 1.71 -20.48
C GLU A 2 -3.13 3.08 -19.83
N GLY A 3 -2.60 3.25 -18.63
CA GLY A 3 -2.59 4.54 -17.94
C GLY A 3 -1.35 5.33 -18.33
N VAL A 4 -1.43 6.66 -18.23
CA VAL A 4 -0.26 7.54 -18.38
C VAL A 4 0.76 7.19 -17.29
N GLN A 5 1.98 6.82 -17.68
CA GLN A 5 3.03 6.35 -16.75
C GLN A 5 4.00 7.46 -16.37
N CYS A 6 4.25 8.37 -17.33
CA CYS A 6 5.15 9.50 -17.18
C CYS A 6 4.50 10.75 -17.80
N ILE A 7 4.66 11.89 -17.14
CA ILE A 7 4.20 13.21 -17.58
C ILE A 7 5.44 14.11 -17.65
N LEU A 8 5.66 14.72 -18.80
CA LEU A 8 6.64 15.79 -18.97
C LEU A 8 5.93 17.13 -18.85
N LEU A 9 6.41 17.99 -17.96
CA LEU A 9 5.75 19.25 -17.65
C LEU A 9 6.76 20.40 -17.63
N ASP A 10 6.55 21.41 -18.46
CA ASP A 10 7.34 22.65 -18.41
C ASP A 10 7.01 23.44 -17.14
N VAL A 11 7.99 24.06 -16.49
CA VAL A 11 7.78 24.94 -15.33
C VAL A 11 7.00 26.19 -15.74
N ARG A 12 7.24 26.71 -16.94
CA ARG A 12 6.62 27.96 -17.42
C ARG A 12 5.88 27.74 -18.74
N PRO A 13 4.75 27.01 -18.74
CA PRO A 13 3.89 26.94 -19.92
C PRO A 13 3.32 28.32 -20.25
N PRO A 14 2.97 28.59 -21.52
CA PRO A 14 2.48 29.90 -21.95
C PRO A 14 1.21 30.38 -21.20
N ASP A 15 0.37 29.45 -20.73
CA ASP A 15 -0.93 29.74 -20.11
C ASP A 15 -1.00 29.40 -18.60
N GLY A 16 0.13 29.33 -17.89
CA GLY A 16 0.09 29.09 -16.43
C GLY A 16 1.42 28.79 -15.75
N ASP A 17 1.34 28.22 -14.53
CA ASP A 17 2.48 27.75 -13.76
C ASP A 17 2.50 26.21 -13.74
N GLY A 18 3.59 25.61 -14.22
CA GLY A 18 3.79 24.16 -14.19
C GLY A 18 3.80 23.60 -12.77
N ILE A 19 4.22 24.39 -11.79
CA ILE A 19 4.21 23.96 -10.39
C ILE A 19 2.77 23.82 -9.86
N ASP A 20 1.87 24.71 -10.24
CA ASP A 20 0.45 24.61 -9.88
C ASP A 20 -0.22 23.41 -10.54
N ILE A 21 0.19 23.08 -11.77
CA ILE A 21 -0.27 21.88 -12.47
C ILE A 21 0.23 20.63 -11.74
N LEU A 22 1.50 20.58 -11.36
CA LEU A 22 2.07 19.49 -10.56
C LEU A 22 1.28 19.31 -9.25
N GLN A 23 1.00 20.39 -8.52
CA GLN A 23 0.22 20.31 -7.28
C GLN A 23 -1.16 19.69 -7.54
N LYS A 24 -1.86 20.12 -8.60
CA LYS A 24 -3.16 19.55 -8.99
C LYS A 24 -3.09 18.07 -9.36
N LEU A 25 -2.00 17.61 -9.97
CA LEU A 25 -1.79 16.19 -10.29
C LEU A 25 -1.62 15.36 -9.01
N ILE A 26 -0.84 15.87 -8.05
CA ILE A 26 -0.64 15.24 -6.74
C ILE A 26 -1.95 15.22 -5.93
N ASP A 27 -2.68 16.34 -5.88
CA ASP A 27 -3.95 16.44 -5.14
C ASP A 27 -5.02 15.50 -5.70
N ARG A 28 -4.97 15.21 -7.00
CA ARG A 28 -5.85 14.23 -7.67
C ARG A 28 -5.37 12.79 -7.56
N ALA A 29 -4.27 12.54 -6.84
CA ALA A 29 -3.62 11.24 -6.71
C ALA A 29 -3.35 10.57 -8.07
N VAL A 30 -2.91 11.36 -9.06
CA VAL A 30 -2.51 10.82 -10.37
C VAL A 30 -1.28 9.95 -10.18
N ALA A 31 -1.37 8.67 -10.56
CA ALA A 31 -0.30 7.70 -10.32
C ALA A 31 0.94 7.92 -11.19
N ALA A 32 0.83 8.68 -12.29
CA ALA A 32 1.90 8.95 -13.23
C ALA A 32 3.06 9.72 -12.57
N ARG A 33 4.30 9.38 -12.96
CA ARG A 33 5.49 10.11 -12.52
C ARG A 33 5.64 11.39 -13.33
N THR A 34 5.87 12.52 -12.67
CA THR A 34 5.95 13.83 -13.35
C THR A 34 7.38 14.35 -13.34
N ILE A 35 7.96 14.50 -14.53
CA ILE A 35 9.27 15.10 -14.77
C ILE A 35 9.08 16.56 -15.16
N ILE A 36 9.83 17.44 -14.51
CA ILE A 36 9.71 18.88 -14.68
C ILE A 36 10.82 19.41 -15.60
N MET A 37 10.46 20.16 -16.63
CA MET A 37 11.41 20.79 -17.55
C MET A 37 11.60 22.27 -17.17
N THR A 38 12.81 22.67 -16.81
CA THR A 38 13.11 24.04 -16.34
C THR A 38 13.95 24.81 -17.36
N GLY A 39 13.91 26.14 -17.34
CA GLY A 39 14.88 26.96 -18.06
C GLY A 39 16.17 27.17 -17.26
N HIS A 40 17.15 27.82 -17.89
CA HIS A 40 18.38 28.21 -17.20
C HIS A 40 18.08 29.23 -16.08
N GLY A 41 18.57 28.97 -14.87
CA GLY A 41 18.37 29.84 -13.70
C GLY A 41 17.15 29.52 -12.83
N ASP A 42 16.41 28.44 -13.12
CA ASP A 42 15.19 28.04 -12.40
C ASP A 42 15.43 27.01 -11.29
N VAL A 43 16.66 26.90 -10.75
CA VAL A 43 17.01 25.94 -9.68
C VAL A 43 16.06 26.01 -8.46
N PRO A 44 15.66 27.19 -7.95
CA PRO A 44 14.69 27.25 -6.85
C PRO A 44 13.32 26.64 -7.20
N MET A 45 12.91 26.71 -8.47
CA MET A 45 11.67 26.08 -8.95
C MET A 45 11.81 24.57 -9.09
N ALA A 46 12.95 24.08 -9.58
CA ALA A 46 13.24 22.65 -9.58
C ALA A 46 13.16 22.06 -8.16
N VAL A 47 13.79 22.72 -7.18
CA VAL A 47 13.71 22.31 -5.76
C VAL A 47 12.28 22.35 -5.24
N LYS A 48 11.50 23.40 -5.57
CA LYS A 48 10.08 23.48 -5.19
C LYS A 48 9.28 22.31 -5.79
N ALA A 49 9.51 21.97 -7.04
CA ALA A 49 8.83 20.87 -7.71
C ALA A 49 9.15 19.51 -7.07
N MET A 50 10.42 19.26 -6.76
CA MET A 50 10.84 18.04 -6.05
C MET A 50 10.19 17.93 -4.67
N ARG A 51 10.03 19.05 -3.95
CA ARG A 51 9.34 19.06 -2.64
C ARG A 51 7.85 18.74 -2.73
N ILE A 52 7.20 19.10 -3.82
CA ILE A 52 5.78 18.80 -4.06
C ILE A 52 5.58 17.33 -4.46
N GLY A 53 6.58 16.73 -5.12
CA GLY A 53 6.55 15.32 -5.51
C GLY A 53 6.86 15.08 -6.98
N ALA A 54 7.53 16.01 -7.67
CA ALA A 54 8.12 15.71 -8.97
C ALA A 54 9.09 14.52 -8.83
N SER A 55 9.09 13.62 -9.82
CA SER A 55 9.96 12.45 -9.82
C SER A 55 11.38 12.80 -10.24
N ASP A 56 11.53 13.77 -11.14
CA ASP A 56 12.81 14.26 -11.62
C ASP A 56 12.65 15.66 -12.25
N PHE A 57 13.76 16.31 -12.57
CA PHE A 57 13.78 17.54 -13.37
C PHE A 57 14.86 17.50 -14.45
N VAL A 58 14.63 18.25 -15.53
CA VAL A 58 15.54 18.36 -16.68
C VAL A 58 15.68 19.84 -17.05
N GLU A 59 16.91 20.35 -17.07
CA GLU A 59 17.21 21.74 -17.45
C GLU A 59 17.30 21.88 -18.98
N LYS A 60 16.69 22.93 -19.53
CA LYS A 60 16.80 23.30 -20.95
C LYS A 60 18.03 24.21 -21.16
N PRO A 61 18.85 23.96 -22.21
CA PRO A 61 18.77 22.87 -23.18
C PRO A 61 19.29 21.54 -22.61
N PHE A 62 18.59 20.45 -22.90
CA PHE A 62 18.97 19.09 -22.46
C PHE A 62 19.46 18.24 -23.64
N GLU A 63 20.30 17.26 -23.33
CA GLU A 63 20.69 16.23 -24.28
C GLU A 63 19.55 15.20 -24.42
N PRO A 64 19.23 14.74 -25.66
CA PRO A 64 18.18 13.74 -25.87
C PRO A 64 18.35 12.48 -25.00
N ASP A 65 19.58 11.99 -24.86
CA ASP A 65 19.88 10.80 -24.06
C ASP A 65 19.59 11.01 -22.56
N GLN A 66 19.85 12.21 -22.04
CA GLN A 66 19.54 12.56 -20.66
C GLN A 66 18.03 12.54 -20.42
N MET A 67 17.25 13.10 -21.35
CA MET A 67 15.79 13.10 -21.25
C MET A 67 15.22 11.68 -21.36
N LEU A 68 15.73 10.86 -22.29
CA LEU A 68 15.30 9.47 -22.43
C LEU A 68 15.58 8.68 -21.15
N GLN A 69 16.77 8.83 -20.57
CA GLN A 69 17.12 8.16 -19.32
C GLN A 69 16.20 8.56 -18.17
N ALA A 70 15.85 9.85 -18.05
CA ALA A 70 14.94 10.34 -17.03
C ALA A 70 13.52 9.73 -17.20
N ILE A 71 13.04 9.65 -18.43
CA ILE A 71 11.74 9.03 -18.75
C ILE A 71 11.74 7.54 -18.43
N GLU A 72 12.77 6.80 -18.82
CA GLU A 72 12.90 5.37 -18.53
C GLU A 72 12.93 5.09 -17.02
N ASN A 73 13.65 5.94 -16.27
CA ASN A 73 13.69 5.84 -14.81
C ASN A 73 12.32 6.10 -14.19
N ALA A 74 11.61 7.13 -14.65
CA ALA A 74 10.27 7.46 -14.17
C ALA A 74 9.26 6.34 -14.48
N ILE A 75 9.29 5.78 -15.69
CA ILE A 75 8.46 4.64 -16.07
C ILE A 75 8.77 3.41 -15.21
N SER A 76 10.05 3.10 -15.00
CA SER A 76 10.47 1.97 -14.15
C SER A 76 9.95 2.12 -12.72
N GLN A 77 10.01 3.33 -12.15
CA GLN A 77 9.45 3.63 -10.83
C GLN A 77 7.92 3.51 -10.78
N TYR A 78 7.22 3.94 -11.85
CA TYR A 78 5.78 3.77 -11.99
C TYR A 78 5.40 2.28 -11.99
N GLN A 79 6.10 1.47 -12.80
CA GLN A 79 5.84 0.04 -12.93
C GLN A 79 6.10 -0.70 -11.62
N ALA A 80 7.19 -0.40 -10.93
CA ALA A 80 7.49 -1.00 -9.62
C ALA A 80 6.41 -0.70 -8.58
N ALA A 81 5.95 0.56 -8.51
CA ALA A 81 4.87 0.95 -7.60
C ALA A 81 3.54 0.28 -7.96
N THR A 82 3.20 0.25 -9.25
CA THR A 82 1.96 -0.38 -9.74
C THR A 82 1.97 -1.89 -9.52
N GLN A 83 3.10 -2.56 -9.74
CA GLN A 83 3.23 -3.99 -9.51
C GLN A 83 3.03 -4.34 -8.04
N SER A 84 3.61 -3.56 -7.13
CA SER A 84 3.40 -3.71 -5.69
C SER A 84 1.93 -3.51 -5.31
N GLN A 85 1.29 -2.45 -5.81
CA GLN A 85 -0.13 -2.18 -5.57
C GLN A 85 -1.04 -3.29 -6.10
N ASN A 86 -0.80 -3.76 -7.32
CA ASN A 86 -1.57 -4.86 -7.91
C ASN A 86 -1.39 -6.15 -7.11
N SER A 87 -0.16 -6.47 -6.71
CA SER A 87 0.13 -7.67 -5.90
C SER A 87 -0.56 -7.60 -4.54
N ARG A 88 -0.58 -6.41 -3.92
CA ARG A 88 -1.30 -6.16 -2.67
C ARG A 88 -2.81 -6.29 -2.84
N ALA A 89 -3.38 -5.68 -3.88
CA ALA A 89 -4.81 -5.75 -4.17
C ALA A 89 -5.26 -7.19 -4.42
N GLU A 90 -4.49 -7.94 -5.22
CA GLU A 90 -4.74 -9.37 -5.46
C GLU A 90 -4.64 -10.19 -4.17
N ALA A 91 -3.64 -9.92 -3.32
CA ALA A 91 -3.50 -10.59 -2.04
C ALA A 91 -4.70 -10.31 -1.11
N GLN A 92 -5.14 -9.06 -1.02
CA GLN A 92 -6.32 -8.67 -0.24
C GLN A 92 -7.60 -9.32 -0.78
N GLU A 93 -7.77 -9.38 -2.11
CA GLU A 93 -8.92 -10.04 -2.73
C GLU A 93 -8.96 -11.54 -2.36
N ARG A 94 -7.84 -12.24 -2.49
CA ARG A 94 -7.76 -13.67 -2.14
C ARG A 94 -8.05 -13.92 -0.66
N LEU A 95 -7.53 -13.05 0.23
CA LEU A 95 -7.80 -13.15 1.67
C LEU A 95 -9.24 -12.82 2.03
N SER A 96 -9.91 -11.93 1.29
CA SER A 96 -11.33 -11.58 1.51
C SER A 96 -12.30 -12.74 1.28
N ARG A 97 -11.87 -13.79 0.58
CA ARG A 97 -12.66 -15.02 0.33
C ARG A 97 -12.75 -15.93 1.56
N LEU A 98 -11.92 -15.70 2.57
CA LEU A 98 -11.91 -16.49 3.80
C LEU A 98 -13.09 -16.10 4.70
N THR A 99 -13.71 -17.12 5.29
CA THR A 99 -14.67 -16.91 6.38
C THR A 99 -13.94 -16.50 7.66
N PRO A 100 -14.61 -15.85 8.63
CA PRO A 100 -13.95 -15.44 9.88
C PRO A 100 -13.18 -16.58 10.58
N ARG A 101 -13.75 -17.78 10.62
CA ARG A 101 -13.10 -18.96 11.22
C ARG A 101 -11.89 -19.44 10.41
N GLU A 102 -11.93 -19.36 9.09
CA GLU A 102 -10.78 -19.67 8.25
C GLU A 102 -9.69 -18.60 8.40
N THR A 103 -10.05 -17.33 8.56
CA THR A 103 -9.12 -16.24 8.88
C THR A 103 -8.44 -16.49 10.23
N ASP A 104 -9.16 -16.92 11.26
CA ASP A 104 -8.57 -17.24 12.57
C ASP A 104 -7.57 -18.40 12.48
N VAL A 105 -7.89 -19.46 11.74
CA VAL A 105 -6.98 -20.59 11.51
C VAL A 105 -5.77 -20.16 10.68
N MET A 106 -5.97 -19.42 9.59
CA MET A 106 -4.90 -18.84 8.79
C MET A 106 -3.98 -17.98 9.66
N ARG A 107 -4.57 -17.22 10.61
CA ARG A 107 -3.81 -16.39 11.55
C ARG A 107 -2.76 -17.19 12.32
N GLN A 108 -3.19 -18.29 12.92
CA GLN A 108 -2.28 -19.11 13.71
C GLN A 108 -1.29 -19.92 12.85
N LEU A 109 -1.67 -20.29 11.62
CA LEU A 109 -0.79 -20.99 10.69
C LEU A 109 0.39 -20.13 10.23
N VAL A 110 0.15 -18.88 9.88
CA VAL A 110 1.22 -17.94 9.47
C VAL A 110 2.16 -17.62 10.62
N LEU A 111 1.68 -17.65 11.88
CA LEU A 111 2.51 -17.58 13.09
C LEU A 111 3.36 -18.84 13.32
N GLY A 112 3.22 -19.88 12.49
CA GLY A 112 3.97 -21.13 12.63
C GLY A 112 3.49 -22.00 13.80
N ARG A 113 2.29 -21.78 14.33
CA ARG A 113 1.78 -22.57 15.46
C ARG A 113 1.40 -23.98 15.00
N PRO A 114 1.65 -25.01 15.82
CA PRO A 114 1.29 -26.38 15.47
C PRO A 114 -0.22 -26.61 15.59
N ASN A 115 -0.79 -27.49 14.76
CA ASN A 115 -2.23 -27.76 14.68
C ASN A 115 -2.90 -28.02 16.04
N LYS A 116 -2.19 -28.70 16.97
CA LYS A 116 -2.70 -29.00 18.32
C LYS A 116 -2.93 -27.74 19.17
N ILE A 117 -2.06 -26.75 19.03
CA ILE A 117 -2.19 -25.47 19.75
C ILE A 117 -3.31 -24.63 19.12
N ILE A 118 -3.38 -24.60 17.79
CA ILE A 118 -4.47 -23.92 17.05
C ILE A 118 -5.84 -24.47 17.47
N ALA A 119 -5.95 -25.80 17.55
CA ALA A 119 -7.16 -26.50 17.97
C ALA A 119 -7.59 -26.06 19.38
N HIS A 120 -6.64 -26.03 20.31
CA HIS A 120 -6.91 -25.59 21.68
C HIS A 120 -7.29 -24.11 21.79
N GLU A 121 -6.60 -23.22 21.06
CA GLU A 121 -6.85 -21.77 21.13
C GLU A 121 -8.16 -21.33 20.47
N LEU A 122 -8.60 -22.05 19.44
CA LEU A 122 -9.84 -21.73 18.71
C LEU A 122 -11.04 -22.56 19.18
N ASP A 123 -10.87 -23.41 20.19
CA ASP A 123 -11.88 -24.36 20.69
C ASP A 123 -12.42 -25.27 19.56
N LEU A 124 -11.50 -25.87 18.81
CA LEU A 124 -11.76 -26.74 17.66
C LEU A 124 -11.12 -28.10 17.84
N SER A 125 -11.65 -29.13 17.17
CA SER A 125 -10.96 -30.41 17.08
C SER A 125 -9.73 -30.31 16.16
N PRO A 126 -8.63 -31.06 16.40
CA PRO A 126 -7.48 -31.09 15.49
C PRO A 126 -7.85 -31.46 14.05
N ARG A 127 -8.82 -32.37 13.88
CA ARG A 127 -9.38 -32.74 12.58
C ARG A 127 -10.07 -31.57 11.89
N THR A 128 -10.78 -30.73 12.65
CA THR A 128 -11.44 -29.53 12.12
C THR A 128 -10.42 -28.48 11.67
N VAL A 129 -9.31 -28.32 12.40
CA VAL A 129 -8.21 -27.41 12.00
C VAL A 129 -7.60 -27.85 10.67
N GLU A 130 -7.42 -29.15 10.44
CA GLU A 130 -6.92 -29.66 9.15
C GLU A 130 -7.87 -29.38 7.99
N VAL A 131 -9.18 -29.52 8.21
CA VAL A 131 -10.20 -29.17 7.22
C VAL A 131 -10.18 -27.68 6.91
N HIS A 132 -10.11 -26.81 7.93
CA HIS A 132 -9.99 -25.38 7.70
C HIS A 132 -8.67 -25.01 7.01
N ARG A 133 -7.56 -25.67 7.34
CA ARG A 133 -6.27 -25.47 6.65
C ARG A 133 -6.39 -25.81 5.17
N ALA A 134 -7.02 -26.94 4.82
CA ALA A 134 -7.23 -27.31 3.43
C ALA A 134 -8.07 -26.26 2.68
N ARG A 135 -9.17 -25.79 3.28
CA ARG A 135 -10.03 -24.73 2.70
C ARG A 135 -9.32 -23.40 2.58
N VAL A 136 -8.49 -23.02 3.56
CA VAL A 136 -7.67 -21.80 3.49
C VAL A 136 -6.74 -21.90 2.30
N MET A 137 -5.97 -22.98 2.19
CA MET A 137 -5.02 -23.18 1.08
C MET A 137 -5.71 -23.19 -0.29
N GLU A 138 -6.90 -23.81 -0.38
CA GLU A 138 -7.71 -23.83 -1.59
C GLU A 138 -8.23 -22.43 -1.96
N LYS A 139 -8.84 -21.70 -1.01
CA LYS A 139 -9.44 -20.38 -1.25
C LYS A 139 -8.40 -19.29 -1.53
N THR A 140 -7.25 -19.34 -0.87
CA THR A 140 -6.12 -18.43 -1.13
C THR A 140 -5.26 -18.86 -2.31
N GLN A 141 -5.55 -20.03 -2.90
CA GLN A 141 -4.79 -20.66 -3.97
C GLN A 141 -3.30 -20.85 -3.62
N SER A 142 -3.01 -21.03 -2.34
CA SER A 142 -1.64 -21.16 -1.83
C SER A 142 -1.18 -22.62 -1.94
N LYS A 143 -0.06 -22.84 -2.61
CA LYS A 143 0.48 -24.21 -2.83
C LYS A 143 1.28 -24.74 -1.64
N SER A 144 1.72 -23.85 -0.75
CA SER A 144 2.50 -24.19 0.45
C SER A 144 2.26 -23.17 1.56
N LEU A 145 2.63 -23.52 2.80
CA LEU A 145 2.57 -22.58 3.92
C LEU A 145 3.40 -21.32 3.64
N SER A 146 4.59 -21.46 3.05
CA SER A 146 5.43 -20.32 2.68
C SER A 146 4.76 -19.40 1.67
N ASP A 147 3.93 -19.96 0.79
CA ASP A 147 3.14 -19.21 -0.18
C ASP A 147 2.02 -18.42 0.49
N LEU A 148 1.35 -19.04 1.46
CA LEU A 148 0.36 -18.39 2.31
C LEU A 148 0.98 -17.25 3.14
N VAL A 149 2.19 -17.45 3.68
CA VAL A 149 2.94 -16.42 4.42
C VAL A 149 3.28 -15.25 3.50
N ARG A 150 3.79 -15.49 2.29
CA ARG A 150 4.08 -14.43 1.31
C ARG A 150 2.82 -13.64 0.95
N LEU A 151 1.70 -14.33 0.74
CA LEU A 151 0.42 -13.70 0.46
C LEU A 151 -0.04 -12.80 1.62
N ALA A 152 0.09 -13.27 2.87
CA ALA A 152 -0.25 -12.50 4.06
C ALA A 152 0.63 -11.25 4.22
N ILE A 153 1.94 -11.34 3.92
CA ILE A 153 2.86 -10.20 3.93
C ILE A 153 2.48 -9.19 2.83
N ALA A 154 2.20 -9.68 1.62
CA ALA A 154 1.87 -8.83 0.47
C ALA A 154 0.56 -8.06 0.65
N ALA A 155 -0.41 -8.59 1.42
CA ALA A 155 -1.66 -7.91 1.70
C ALA A 155 -1.53 -6.71 2.66
N GLU A 156 -0.35 -6.53 3.30
CA GLU A 156 -0.13 -5.60 4.41
C GLU A 156 -1.27 -5.70 5.45
N THR A 157 -1.77 -6.91 5.71
CA THR A 157 -2.77 -7.09 6.77
C THR A 157 -2.09 -6.77 8.08
N ASP A 158 -2.60 -5.74 8.78
CA ASP A 158 -2.11 -5.32 10.08
C ASP A 158 -2.15 -6.53 11.02
N TRP A 159 -0.98 -7.12 11.21
CA TRP A 159 -0.83 -8.40 11.86
C TRP A 159 -0.22 -8.14 13.22
N PRO A 160 -0.91 -8.48 14.32
CA PRO A 160 -0.28 -8.47 15.62
C PRO A 160 0.68 -9.67 15.66
N ALA A 161 1.86 -9.51 15.06
CA ALA A 161 3.01 -10.37 15.30
C ALA A 161 3.39 -10.17 16.77
N GLY A 162 2.94 -11.11 17.62
CA GLY A 162 3.36 -11.19 19.00
C GLY A 162 2.51 -10.37 19.98
N ARG A 163 1.37 -10.92 20.40
CA ARG A 163 0.94 -10.84 21.81
C ARG A 163 0.30 -12.16 22.19
N SER A 164 1.10 -13.04 22.76
CA SER A 164 0.65 -14.25 23.44
C SER A 164 -0.07 -13.95 24.78
N GLU A 165 -0.50 -12.71 25.03
CA GLU A 165 -0.98 -12.26 26.35
C GLU A 165 -2.44 -11.79 26.38
N ALA A 166 -3.16 -11.70 25.26
CA ALA A 166 -4.51 -11.10 25.25
C ALA A 166 -5.68 -12.08 25.34
N ILE A 167 -5.45 -13.40 25.43
CA ILE A 167 -6.55 -14.39 25.48
C ILE A 167 -6.98 -14.73 26.92
N SER A 168 -6.29 -14.24 27.95
CA SER A 168 -6.68 -14.52 29.35
C SER A 168 -7.69 -13.54 29.97
N GLN A 169 -8.12 -12.47 29.29
CA GLN A 169 -9.14 -11.57 29.84
C GLN A 169 -10.14 -11.11 28.77
N GLY A 170 -11.42 -11.37 29.04
CA GLY A 170 -12.52 -11.22 28.11
C GLY A 170 -12.66 -9.84 27.46
N CYS A 171 -12.88 -9.87 26.15
CA CYS A 171 -13.68 -8.95 25.35
C CYS A 171 -13.85 -7.50 25.85
N ARG A 172 -13.31 -6.54 25.07
CA ARG A 172 -14.12 -5.49 24.38
C ARG A 172 -13.27 -4.74 23.34
N TRP A 173 -13.36 -5.14 22.07
CA TRP A 173 -12.89 -4.29 20.96
C TRP A 173 -13.97 -3.24 20.67
N GLN A 174 -13.90 -2.10 21.37
CA GLN A 174 -14.62 -0.90 20.94
C GLN A 174 -13.68 -0.06 20.08
N SER A 175 -13.93 -0.11 18.77
CA SER A 175 -13.57 0.95 17.83
C SER A 175 -14.05 2.28 18.40
N THR A 176 -13.13 3.22 18.64
CA THR A 176 -13.52 4.62 18.86
C THR A 176 -12.96 5.44 17.72
N ALA A 177 -13.88 5.76 16.82
CA ALA A 177 -13.74 6.77 15.80
C ALA A 177 -13.26 8.09 16.43
N LEU A 178 -12.23 8.66 15.81
CA LEU A 178 -11.90 10.07 15.94
C LEU A 178 -13.08 10.90 15.40
N LEU A 179 -13.91 11.44 16.31
CA LEU A 179 -14.71 12.61 16.04
C LEU A 179 -14.22 13.74 16.94
N SER A 180 -13.57 14.68 16.27
CA SER A 180 -13.14 15.98 16.75
C SER A 180 -14.34 16.87 17.11
N THR A 181 -14.27 17.46 18.31
CA THR A 181 -14.79 18.78 18.77
C THR A 181 -16.32 19.04 18.82
N PRO A 182 -16.82 19.95 19.70
CA PRO A 182 -16.12 21.02 20.44
C PRO A 182 -16.36 21.08 21.97
N VAL A 183 -15.42 21.76 22.64
CA VAL A 183 -15.48 22.22 24.03
C VAL A 183 -16.57 23.30 24.17
N ARG A 184 -17.52 23.07 25.08
CA ARG A 184 -18.37 24.12 25.69
C ARG A 184 -18.22 24.01 27.21
N SER A 185 -17.48 24.94 27.80
CA SER A 185 -17.46 25.26 29.23
C SER A 185 -18.29 26.53 29.44
N PHE A 186 -19.33 26.54 30.28
CA PHE A 186 -19.39 26.96 31.69
C PHE A 186 -20.91 27.02 32.06
N PRO A 187 -21.38 26.94 33.33
CA PRO A 187 -21.01 27.88 34.40
C PRO A 187 -20.94 27.31 35.84
N LYS A 188 -20.51 28.16 36.76
CA LYS A 188 -21.01 28.22 38.15
C LYS A 188 -21.84 29.49 38.28
#